data_AF-A0A2C5Y260-F1
#
_entry.id   AF-A0A2C5Y260-F1
#
_cell.length_a   1.000
_cell.length_b   1.000
_cell.length_c   1.000
_cell.angle_alpha   90.00
_cell.angle_beta   90.00
_cell.angle_gamma   90.00
#
_symmetry.space_group_name_H-M   'P 1'
#
loop_
_entity.id
_entity.type
_entity.pdbx_description
1 polymer ?
#
loop_
_entity_poly.entity_id
_entity_poly.type
_entity_poly.pdbx_seq_one_letter_code
_entity_poly.pdbx_strand_id
1 'polypeptide(L)'
;MLQKREKHLQNQIDEQMAVARKNANTNKNVAKAALRRKKTVEHALDQTIAQIGTVEQQINSIESANINRETLAAMEKASHAMKQIHGKLTPEKVDETMEKLRDQNALSEEIVSAITSASISDPIDDGEIEEELAELEQKQLDEDILKTGNVPVADAVHKMPMPANTEPLSSRRVTQEEDDEEAELKRLQEEMAM
;
A
#
# COMPACT_ATOMS: atom_id res chain seq x y z
N MET A 1 -16.69 -5.78 -38.48
CA MET A 1 -16.98 -5.47 -39.91
C MET A 1 -15.85 -4.70 -40.58
N LEU A 2 -15.32 -3.63 -39.96
CA LEU A 2 -14.22 -2.84 -40.52
C LEU A 2 -12.92 -3.64 -40.74
N GLN A 3 -12.52 -4.51 -39.81
CA GLN A 3 -11.37 -5.42 -40.00
C GLN A 3 -11.53 -6.38 -41.21
N LYS A 4 -12.75 -6.85 -41.48
CA LYS A 4 -13.02 -7.69 -42.67
C LYS A 4 -12.86 -6.88 -43.96
N ARG A 5 -13.30 -5.60 -43.94
CA ARG A 5 -13.15 -4.66 -45.05
C ARG A 5 -11.68 -4.32 -45.29
N GLU A 6 -10.91 -4.05 -44.24
CA GLU A 6 -9.47 -3.83 -44.30
C GLU A 6 -8.76 -5.00 -44.99
N LYS A 7 -8.97 -6.24 -44.53
CA LYS A 7 -8.41 -7.44 -45.15
C LYS A 7 -8.81 -7.61 -46.61
N HIS A 8 -10.07 -7.28 -46.95
CA HIS A 8 -10.53 -7.33 -48.34
C HIS A 8 -9.82 -6.31 -49.24
N LEU A 9 -9.67 -5.06 -48.76
CA LEU A 9 -8.96 -4.01 -49.49
C LEU A 9 -7.47 -4.35 -49.64
N GLN A 10 -6.84 -4.94 -48.61
CA GLN A 10 -5.46 -5.42 -48.69
C GLN A 10 -5.29 -6.50 -49.77
N ASN A 11 -6.19 -7.49 -49.81
CA ASN A 11 -6.16 -8.52 -50.85
C ASN A 11 -6.34 -7.92 -52.26
N GLN A 12 -7.21 -6.91 -52.42
CA GLN A 12 -7.37 -6.22 -53.71
C GLN A 12 -6.10 -5.45 -54.11
N ILE A 13 -5.40 -4.83 -53.17
CA ILE A 13 -4.11 -4.15 -53.41
C ILE A 13 -3.09 -5.16 -53.93
N ASP A 14 -2.98 -6.32 -53.28
CA ASP A 14 -2.04 -7.38 -53.65
C ASP A 14 -2.35 -7.95 -55.04
N GLU A 15 -3.64 -8.13 -55.37
CA GLU A 15 -4.08 -8.55 -56.70
C GLU A 15 -3.70 -7.53 -57.79
N GLN A 16 -3.97 -6.24 -57.57
CA GLN A 16 -3.60 -5.21 -58.55
C GLN A 16 -2.08 -5.08 -58.68
N MET A 17 -1.32 -5.30 -57.60
CA MET A 17 0.14 -5.36 -57.65
C MET A 17 0.65 -6.55 -58.46
N ALA A 18 0.04 -7.73 -58.31
CA ALA A 18 0.38 -8.89 -59.11
C ALA A 18 0.12 -8.65 -60.62
N VAL A 19 -1.02 -8.04 -60.96
CA VAL A 19 -1.36 -7.66 -62.34
C VAL A 19 -0.36 -6.63 -62.89
N ALA A 20 0.01 -5.62 -62.09
CA ALA A 20 1.00 -4.61 -62.50
C ALA A 20 2.38 -5.24 -62.76
N ARG A 21 2.85 -6.12 -61.85
CA ARG A 21 4.13 -6.83 -62.01
C ARG A 21 4.16 -7.72 -63.25
N LYS A 22 3.08 -8.48 -63.49
CA LYS A 22 2.97 -9.37 -64.67
C LYS A 22 3.02 -8.61 -65.99
N ASN A 23 2.50 -7.38 -66.03
CA ASN A 23 2.39 -6.59 -67.26
C ASN A 23 3.46 -5.49 -67.39
N ALA A 24 4.40 -5.38 -66.44
CA ALA A 24 5.37 -4.28 -66.38
C ALA A 24 6.22 -4.15 -67.65
N ASN A 25 6.67 -5.29 -68.20
CA ASN A 25 7.55 -5.33 -69.37
C ASN A 25 6.81 -5.61 -70.69
N THR A 26 5.58 -6.13 -70.64
CA THR A 26 4.83 -6.59 -71.80
C THR A 26 3.75 -5.60 -72.25
N ASN A 27 3.01 -5.01 -71.30
CA ASN A 27 1.94 -4.07 -71.61
C ASN A 27 1.87 -2.95 -70.57
N LYS A 28 2.64 -1.88 -70.84
CA LYS A 28 2.77 -0.71 -69.96
C LYS A 28 1.44 -0.01 -69.68
N ASN A 29 0.46 -0.06 -70.61
CA ASN A 29 -0.84 0.57 -70.40
C ASN A 29 -1.67 -0.19 -69.36
N VAL A 30 -1.66 -1.51 -69.41
CA VAL A 30 -2.32 -2.37 -68.42
C VAL A 30 -1.66 -2.23 -67.06
N ALA A 31 -0.33 -2.21 -67.00
CA ALA A 31 0.41 -2.00 -65.75
C ALA A 31 0.08 -0.63 -65.11
N LYS A 32 0.06 0.46 -65.90
CA LYS A 32 -0.33 1.79 -65.41
C LYS A 32 -1.77 1.83 -64.91
N ALA A 33 -2.70 1.18 -65.60
CA ALA A 33 -4.10 1.11 -65.17
C ALA A 33 -4.26 0.34 -63.84
N ALA A 34 -3.55 -0.79 -63.68
CA ALA A 34 -3.53 -1.56 -62.44
C ALA A 34 -2.95 -0.74 -61.27
N LEU A 35 -1.86 0.00 -61.48
CA LEU A 35 -1.28 0.88 -60.46
C LEU A 35 -2.24 2.01 -60.04
N ARG A 36 -3.00 2.59 -60.98
CA ARG A 36 -4.04 3.59 -60.64
C ARG A 36 -5.15 3.01 -59.77
N ARG A 37 -5.63 1.80 -60.10
CA ARG A 37 -6.63 1.09 -59.29
C ARG A 37 -6.08 0.77 -57.91
N LYS A 38 -4.86 0.22 -57.82
CA LYS A 38 -4.14 -0.02 -56.56
C LYS A 38 -4.12 1.24 -55.70
N LYS A 39 -3.74 2.40 -56.26
CA LYS A 39 -3.66 3.65 -55.50
C LYS A 39 -5.02 4.13 -54.95
N THR A 40 -6.10 3.85 -55.69
CA THR A 40 -7.47 4.17 -55.23
C THR A 40 -7.88 3.27 -54.06
N VAL A 41 -7.54 1.98 -54.12
CA VAL A 41 -7.83 1.02 -53.04
C VAL A 41 -6.96 1.30 -51.80
N GLU A 42 -5.70 1.68 -51.97
CA GLU A 42 -4.84 2.15 -50.87
C GLU A 42 -5.48 3.32 -50.12
N HIS A 43 -6.00 4.32 -50.84
CA HIS A 43 -6.67 5.44 -50.19
C HIS A 43 -7.91 5.01 -49.39
N ALA A 44 -8.69 4.06 -49.93
CA ALA A 44 -9.84 3.50 -49.21
C ALA A 44 -9.42 2.66 -47.98
N LEU A 45 -8.25 2.01 -48.03
CA LEU A 45 -7.67 1.30 -46.90
C LEU A 45 -7.25 2.29 -45.80
N ASP A 46 -6.54 3.36 -46.15
CA ASP A 46 -6.13 4.40 -45.20
C ASP A 46 -7.35 5.01 -44.47
N GLN A 47 -8.41 5.32 -45.22
CA GLN A 47 -9.68 5.80 -44.64
C GLN A 47 -10.30 4.76 -43.69
N THR A 48 -10.25 3.48 -44.04
CA THR A 48 -10.79 2.40 -43.19
C THR A 48 -9.98 2.26 -41.90
N ILE A 49 -8.65 2.39 -41.96
CA ILE A 49 -7.77 2.36 -40.79
C ILE A 49 -8.06 3.56 -39.87
N ALA A 50 -8.22 4.76 -40.44
CA ALA A 50 -8.59 5.95 -39.66
C ALA A 50 -9.95 5.78 -38.96
N GLN A 51 -10.92 5.16 -39.65
CA GLN A 51 -12.21 4.82 -39.04
C GLN A 51 -12.08 3.80 -37.90
N ILE A 52 -11.23 2.78 -38.05
CA ILE A 52 -10.96 1.81 -36.99
C ILE A 52 -10.39 2.51 -35.76
N GLY A 53 -9.36 3.35 -35.92
CA GLY A 53 -8.78 4.09 -34.80
C GLY A 53 -9.78 5.02 -34.11
N THR A 54 -10.68 5.65 -34.87
CA THR A 54 -11.77 6.47 -34.31
C THR A 54 -12.73 5.63 -33.47
N VAL A 55 -13.11 4.44 -33.95
CA VAL A 55 -13.99 3.52 -33.21
C VAL A 55 -13.32 3.00 -31.95
N GLU A 56 -12.04 2.66 -32.00
CA GLU A 56 -11.27 2.22 -30.83
C GLU A 56 -11.20 3.31 -29.75
N GLN A 57 -10.95 4.56 -30.15
CA GLN A 57 -10.99 5.69 -29.23
C GLN A 57 -12.38 5.87 -28.59
N GLN A 58 -13.46 5.70 -29.37
CA GLN A 58 -14.82 5.75 -28.86
C GLN A 58 -15.12 4.61 -27.87
N ILE A 59 -14.63 3.40 -28.15
CA ILE A 59 -14.75 2.25 -27.23
C ILE A 59 -14.08 2.58 -25.89
N ASN A 60 -12.82 3.04 -25.92
CA ASN A 60 -12.09 3.40 -24.70
C ASN A 60 -12.81 4.51 -23.90
N SER A 61 -13.40 5.49 -24.59
CA SER A 61 -14.19 6.55 -23.97
C SER A 61 -15.47 6.02 -23.32
N ILE A 62 -16.16 5.06 -23.96
CA ILE A 62 -17.38 4.44 -23.42
C ILE A 62 -17.04 3.55 -22.22
N GLU A 63 -15.95 2.78 -22.29
CA GLU A 63 -15.47 1.96 -21.18
C GLU A 63 -15.15 2.83 -19.97
N SER A 64 -14.41 3.93 -20.17
CA SER A 64 -14.13 4.90 -19.12
C SER A 64 -15.41 5.52 -18.54
N ALA A 65 -16.37 5.88 -19.40
CA ALA A 65 -17.66 6.41 -18.95
C ALA A 65 -18.47 5.37 -18.15
N ASN A 66 -18.44 4.10 -18.53
CA ASN A 66 -19.10 3.01 -17.80
C ASN A 66 -18.48 2.79 -16.42
N ILE A 67 -17.15 2.78 -16.32
CA ILE A 67 -16.44 2.69 -15.04
C ILE A 67 -16.79 3.87 -14.14
N ASN A 68 -16.82 5.09 -14.69
CA ASN A 68 -17.21 6.28 -13.94
C ASN A 68 -18.66 6.19 -13.45
N ARG A 69 -19.58 5.74 -14.32
CA ARG A 69 -20.98 5.53 -13.96
C ARG A 69 -21.14 4.50 -12.83
N GLU A 70 -20.43 3.38 -12.91
CA GLU A 70 -20.47 2.34 -11.89
C GLU A 70 -19.88 2.83 -10.55
N THR A 71 -18.78 3.57 -10.62
CA THR A 71 -18.16 4.22 -9.45
C THR A 71 -19.15 5.18 -8.78
N LEU A 72 -19.80 6.04 -9.55
CA LEU A 72 -20.82 6.95 -9.04
C LEU A 72 -22.01 6.20 -8.42
N ALA A 73 -22.49 5.13 -9.05
CA ALA A 73 -23.56 4.30 -8.50
C ALA A 73 -23.14 3.62 -7.18
N ALA A 74 -21.89 3.18 -7.06
CA ALA A 74 -21.35 2.63 -5.83
C ALA A 74 -21.24 3.70 -4.73
N MET A 75 -20.80 4.91 -5.09
CA MET A 75 -20.75 6.06 -4.18
C MET A 75 -22.15 6.48 -3.70
N GLU A 76 -23.16 6.46 -4.56
CA GLU A 76 -24.55 6.74 -4.19
C GLU A 76 -25.07 5.72 -3.16
N LYS A 77 -24.80 4.42 -3.38
CA LYS A 77 -25.15 3.36 -2.42
C LYS A 77 -24.42 3.55 -1.09
N ALA A 78 -23.12 3.87 -1.13
CA ALA A 78 -22.33 4.15 0.07
C ALA A 78 -22.86 5.38 0.82
N SER A 79 -23.20 6.46 0.11
CA SER A 79 -23.81 7.66 0.68
C SER A 79 -25.16 7.33 1.34
N HIS A 80 -25.97 6.49 0.72
CA HIS A 80 -27.25 6.07 1.28
C HIS A 80 -27.07 5.23 2.55
N ALA A 81 -26.11 4.30 2.56
CA ALA A 81 -25.76 3.53 3.76
C ALA A 81 -25.23 4.43 4.88
N MET A 82 -24.34 5.38 4.57
CA MET A 82 -23.85 6.39 5.51
C MET A 82 -25.01 7.22 6.08
N LYS A 83 -25.94 7.69 5.24
CA LYS A 83 -27.14 8.39 5.71
C LYS A 83 -28.01 7.53 6.63
N GLN A 84 -28.10 6.23 6.42
CA GLN A 84 -28.85 5.34 7.31
C GLN A 84 -28.13 5.10 8.65
N ILE A 85 -26.80 4.95 8.64
CA ILE A 85 -25.99 4.79 9.85
C ILE A 85 -26.05 6.07 10.70
N HIS A 86 -25.77 7.23 10.08
CA HIS A 86 -25.73 8.52 10.77
C HIS A 86 -27.12 9.11 11.01
N GLY A 87 -28.10 8.84 10.14
CA GLY A 87 -29.48 9.31 10.31
C GLY A 87 -30.20 8.68 11.50
N LYS A 88 -29.69 7.56 12.02
CA LYS A 88 -30.14 6.98 13.30
C LYS A 88 -29.40 7.57 14.52
N LEU A 89 -28.23 8.18 14.30
CA LEU A 89 -27.44 8.91 15.30
C LEU A 89 -27.84 10.40 15.26
N THR A 90 -29.09 10.70 15.60
CA THR A 90 -29.46 12.11 15.84
C THR A 90 -28.87 12.58 17.17
N PRO A 91 -28.55 13.87 17.34
CA PRO A 91 -28.05 14.40 18.61
C PRO A 91 -28.94 14.00 19.79
N GLU A 92 -30.25 14.00 19.60
CA GLU A 92 -31.21 13.59 20.63
C GLU A 92 -31.08 12.12 21.03
N LYS A 93 -30.75 11.24 20.08
CA LYS A 93 -30.50 9.81 20.39
C LYS A 93 -29.16 9.58 21.05
N VAL A 94 -28.15 10.38 20.71
CA VAL A 94 -26.86 10.35 21.40
C VAL A 94 -27.06 10.79 22.85
N ASP A 95 -27.79 11.89 23.08
CA ASP A 95 -28.13 12.38 24.41
C ASP A 95 -28.95 11.34 25.20
N GLU A 96 -29.98 10.73 24.60
CA GLU A 96 -30.77 9.65 25.21
C GLU A 96 -29.90 8.43 25.59
N THR A 97 -28.95 8.05 24.72
CA THR A 97 -28.03 6.94 25.04
C THR A 97 -27.05 7.29 26.16
N MET A 98 -26.55 8.54 26.20
CA MET A 98 -25.66 9.01 27.25
C MET A 98 -26.37 9.14 28.60
N GLU A 99 -27.65 9.52 28.59
CA GLU A 99 -28.51 9.54 29.77
C GLU A 99 -28.73 8.12 30.31
N LYS A 100 -29.13 7.16 29.47
CA LYS A 100 -29.24 5.74 29.88
C LYS A 100 -27.94 5.15 30.43
N LEU A 101 -26.80 5.58 29.89
CA LEU A 101 -25.48 5.11 30.33
C LEU A 101 -25.11 5.71 31.69
N ARG A 102 -25.46 6.98 31.95
CA ARG A 102 -25.34 7.60 33.28
C ARG A 102 -26.26 6.92 34.29
N ASP A 103 -27.50 6.63 33.92
CA ASP A 103 -28.45 5.94 34.79
C ASP A 103 -27.95 4.54 35.16
N GLN A 104 -27.38 3.80 34.20
CA GLN A 104 -26.78 2.50 34.48
C GLN A 104 -25.52 2.56 35.34
N ASN A 105 -24.68 3.59 35.18
CA ASN A 105 -23.55 3.81 36.07
C ASN A 105 -24.02 4.18 37.48
N ALA A 106 -25.01 5.05 37.60
CA ALA A 106 -25.60 5.41 38.90
C ALA A 106 -26.21 4.18 39.60
N LEU A 107 -26.92 3.32 38.86
CA LEU A 107 -27.43 2.05 39.38
C LEU A 107 -26.30 1.12 39.81
N SER A 108 -25.20 1.07 39.04
CA SER A 108 -24.04 0.25 39.37
C SER A 108 -23.35 0.75 40.64
N GLU A 109 -23.20 2.07 40.80
CA GLU A 109 -22.69 2.70 42.01
C GLU A 109 -23.62 2.47 43.21
N GLU A 110 -24.94 2.53 43.02
CA GLU A 110 -25.93 2.22 44.04
C GLU A 110 -25.85 0.74 44.46
N ILE A 111 -25.68 -0.19 43.51
CA ILE A 111 -25.48 -1.61 43.80
C ILE A 111 -24.19 -1.83 44.59
N VAL A 112 -23.07 -1.22 44.17
CA VAL A 112 -21.80 -1.31 44.91
C VAL A 112 -21.98 -0.73 46.32
N SER A 113 -22.58 0.45 46.44
CA SER A 113 -22.83 1.08 47.74
C SER A 113 -23.78 0.25 48.62
N ALA A 114 -24.80 -0.38 48.06
CA ALA A 114 -25.73 -1.26 48.77
C ALA A 114 -25.04 -2.55 49.23
N ILE A 115 -24.20 -3.15 48.40
CA ILE A 115 -23.39 -4.32 48.75
C ILE A 115 -22.39 -3.96 49.86
N THR A 116 -21.70 -2.82 49.75
CA THR A 116 -20.71 -2.38 50.74
C THR A 116 -21.36 -1.88 52.04
N SER A 117 -22.57 -1.30 51.98
CA SER A 117 -23.28 -0.85 53.18
C SER A 117 -24.06 -1.97 53.90
N ALA A 118 -24.49 -3.01 53.19
CA ALA A 118 -25.09 -4.21 53.77
C ALA A 118 -24.03 -5.22 54.25
N SER A 119 -22.83 -5.21 53.66
CA SER A 119 -21.66 -5.83 54.25
C SER A 119 -21.17 -4.93 55.39
N ILE A 120 -21.72 -5.13 56.59
CA ILE A 120 -20.92 -4.94 57.80
C ILE A 120 -19.80 -5.97 57.69
N SER A 121 -18.79 -5.70 56.87
CA SER A 121 -17.47 -6.24 57.14
C SER A 121 -17.12 -5.62 58.48
N ASP A 122 -17.01 -6.46 59.50
CA ASP A 122 -16.18 -6.09 60.65
C ASP A 122 -14.91 -5.46 60.06
N PRO A 123 -14.53 -4.23 60.46
CA PRO A 123 -13.28 -3.68 59.99
C PRO A 123 -12.23 -4.74 60.28
N ILE A 124 -11.56 -5.21 59.23
CA ILE A 124 -10.45 -6.14 59.35
C ILE A 124 -9.53 -5.54 60.41
N ASP A 125 -9.33 -6.24 61.53
CA ASP A 125 -8.45 -5.75 62.58
C ASP A 125 -7.02 -5.87 62.06
N ASP A 126 -6.45 -4.74 61.64
CA ASP A 126 -5.07 -4.67 61.14
C ASP A 126 -4.08 -5.32 62.13
N GLY A 127 -4.39 -5.34 63.44
CA GLY A 127 -3.59 -6.02 64.45
C GLY A 127 -3.59 -7.55 64.34
N GLU A 128 -4.72 -8.17 63.98
CA GLU A 128 -4.80 -9.62 63.75
C GLU A 128 -4.01 -10.01 62.48
N ILE A 129 -4.04 -9.17 61.44
CA ILE A 129 -3.27 -9.37 60.22
C ILE A 129 -1.77 -9.21 60.47
N GLU A 130 -1.35 -8.22 61.27
CA GLU A 130 0.07 -8.04 61.62
C GLU A 130 0.63 -9.25 62.38
N GLU A 131 -0.16 -9.85 63.29
CA GLU A 131 0.22 -11.05 64.02
C GLU A 131 0.32 -12.28 63.10
N GLU A 132 -0.66 -12.48 62.21
CA GLU A 132 -0.63 -13.57 61.24
C GLU A 132 0.55 -13.43 60.25
N LEU A 133 0.85 -12.21 59.80
CA LEU A 133 1.98 -11.91 58.91
C LEU A 133 3.31 -12.23 59.60
N ALA A 134 3.49 -11.80 60.85
CA ALA A 134 4.70 -12.09 61.62
C ALA A 134 4.92 -13.61 61.80
N GLU A 135 3.84 -14.35 62.03
CA GLU A 135 3.92 -15.80 62.16
C GLU A 135 4.30 -16.49 60.82
N LEU A 136 3.83 -15.95 59.70
CA LEU A 136 4.12 -16.44 58.35
C LEU A 136 5.57 -16.13 57.94
N GLU A 137 6.07 -14.94 58.27
CA GLU A 137 7.47 -14.55 58.05
C GLU A 137 8.44 -15.45 58.83
N GLN A 138 8.15 -15.72 60.11
CA GLN A 138 8.98 -16.62 60.91
C GLN A 138 9.02 -18.04 60.32
N LYS A 139 7.86 -18.57 59.90
CA LYS A 139 7.78 -19.90 59.26
C LYS A 139 8.61 -19.97 57.98
N GLN A 140 8.63 -18.92 57.16
CA GLN A 140 9.48 -18.88 55.95
C GLN A 140 10.96 -18.80 56.28
N LEU A 141 11.34 -18.00 57.28
CA LEU A 141 12.74 -17.84 57.69
C LEU A 141 13.31 -19.15 58.22
N ASP A 142 12.52 -19.89 59.01
CA ASP A 142 12.88 -21.23 59.48
C ASP A 142 13.04 -22.22 58.31
N GLU A 143 12.17 -22.15 57.30
CA GLU A 143 12.26 -22.98 56.08
C GLU A 143 13.52 -22.68 55.25
N ASP A 144 13.90 -21.40 55.11
CA ASP A 144 15.08 -20.98 54.36
C ASP A 144 16.40 -21.33 55.08
N ILE A 145 16.41 -21.27 56.42
CA ILE A 145 17.55 -21.74 57.22
C ILE A 145 17.72 -23.26 57.06
N LEU A 146 16.62 -24.03 57.04
CA LEU A 146 16.66 -25.47 56.78
C LEU A 146 17.17 -25.80 55.36
N LYS A 147 16.90 -24.95 54.37
CA LYS A 147 17.35 -25.13 52.98
C LYS A 147 18.80 -24.72 52.72
N THR A 148 19.38 -23.80 53.49
CA THR A 148 20.75 -23.28 53.27
C THR A 148 21.86 -24.07 53.97
N GLY A 149 21.64 -25.37 54.17
CA GLY A 149 22.70 -26.32 54.50
C GLY A 149 23.76 -26.40 53.39
N ASN A 150 25.01 -26.08 53.77
CA ASN A 150 26.27 -26.50 53.12
C ASN A 150 26.66 -25.81 51.79
N VAL A 151 27.45 -24.72 51.82
CA VAL A 151 28.08 -24.14 50.61
C VAL A 151 29.61 -24.37 50.60
N PRO A 152 30.19 -25.09 49.61
CA PRO A 152 31.62 -25.02 49.28
C PRO A 152 31.90 -24.09 48.09
N VAL A 153 33.00 -23.36 48.20
CA VAL A 153 33.54 -22.33 47.28
C VAL A 153 34.35 -22.96 46.13
N ALA A 154 34.33 -22.30 44.96
CA ALA A 154 35.17 -22.44 43.73
C ALA A 154 34.30 -22.82 42.50
N ASP A 155 34.42 -22.25 41.30
CA ASP A 155 35.58 -21.68 40.61
C ASP A 155 35.05 -20.85 39.40
N ALA A 156 35.33 -19.55 39.38
CA ALA A 156 34.87 -18.62 38.35
C ALA A 156 36.06 -18.16 37.51
N VAL A 157 36.52 -18.95 36.55
CA VAL A 157 37.47 -18.46 35.54
C VAL A 157 37.39 -19.21 34.20
N HIS A 158 37.48 -18.44 33.11
CA HIS A 158 37.83 -18.84 31.75
C HIS A 158 36.83 -19.63 30.89
N LYS A 159 36.06 -18.90 30.05
CA LYS A 159 35.87 -19.19 28.61
C LYS A 159 34.88 -18.21 27.97
N MET A 160 35.35 -17.32 27.09
CA MET A 160 34.92 -17.28 25.67
C MET A 160 35.69 -16.21 24.84
N PRO A 161 35.91 -16.42 23.52
CA PRO A 161 36.95 -15.75 22.71
C PRO A 161 36.45 -14.73 21.65
N MET A 162 37.43 -14.03 21.04
CA MET A 162 37.42 -12.88 20.09
C MET A 162 36.96 -13.14 18.62
N PRO A 163 36.70 -12.08 17.78
CA PRO A 163 35.89 -12.13 16.54
C PRO A 163 36.65 -12.35 15.20
N ALA A 164 35.92 -12.67 14.11
CA ALA A 164 36.47 -13.01 12.77
C ALA A 164 35.85 -12.23 11.57
N ASN A 165 36.75 -11.72 10.69
CA ASN A 165 36.74 -11.42 9.24
C ASN A 165 35.51 -10.96 8.43
N THR A 166 35.66 -9.83 7.69
CA THR A 166 35.23 -9.63 6.27
C THR A 166 36.09 -8.55 5.56
N GLU A 167 36.29 -8.69 4.23
CA GLU A 167 37.28 -8.04 3.31
C GLU A 167 36.95 -6.59 2.81
N PRO A 168 37.89 -5.85 2.15
CA PRO A 168 37.83 -4.39 1.96
C PRO A 168 37.25 -3.90 0.60
N LEU A 169 36.55 -2.76 0.60
CA LEU A 169 35.99 -2.10 -0.60
C LEU A 169 36.75 -0.82 -1.01
N SER A 170 37.53 -0.94 -2.09
CA SER A 170 37.80 0.00 -3.20
C SER A 170 37.97 1.51 -2.93
N SER A 171 39.23 1.95 -3.00
CA SER A 171 39.77 3.32 -2.91
C SER A 171 39.55 4.20 -4.17
N ARG A 172 38.39 4.12 -4.85
CA ARG A 172 38.16 4.83 -6.12
C ARG A 172 37.24 6.06 -6.04
N ARG A 173 36.55 6.28 -4.91
CA ARG A 173 35.68 7.47 -4.73
C ARG A 173 36.40 8.69 -4.14
N VAL A 174 37.41 8.47 -3.32
CA VAL A 174 38.10 9.57 -2.59
C VAL A 174 38.92 10.46 -3.53
N THR A 175 39.57 9.89 -4.55
CA THR A 175 40.40 10.66 -5.50
C THR A 175 39.62 11.54 -6.47
N GLN A 176 38.31 11.33 -6.60
CA GLN A 176 37.48 12.12 -7.54
C GLN A 176 36.86 13.35 -6.84
N GLU A 177 36.64 13.29 -5.52
CA GLU A 177 36.17 14.44 -4.74
C GLU A 177 37.31 15.45 -4.50
N GLU A 178 38.55 14.99 -4.27
CA GLU A 178 39.69 15.90 -4.04
C GLU A 178 40.04 16.76 -5.28
N ASP A 179 39.91 16.20 -6.50
CA ASP A 179 40.26 16.88 -7.76
C ASP A 179 39.21 17.96 -8.14
N ASP A 180 37.94 17.73 -7.79
CA ASP A 180 36.86 18.71 -8.00
C ASP A 180 36.96 19.89 -7.01
N GLU A 181 37.35 19.64 -5.75
CA GLU A 181 37.55 20.70 -4.74
C GLU A 181 38.76 21.61 -5.05
N GLU A 182 39.87 21.05 -5.56
CA GLU A 182 41.06 21.83 -5.91
C GLU A 182 40.79 22.77 -7.11
N ALA A 183 39.96 22.33 -8.07
CA ALA A 183 39.58 23.14 -9.22
C ALA A 183 38.69 24.35 -8.83
N GLU A 184 37.79 24.20 -7.86
CA GLU A 184 36.97 25.31 -7.36
C GLU A 184 37.79 26.35 -6.58
N LEU A 185 38.71 25.91 -5.73
CA LEU A 185 39.60 26.81 -4.98
C LEU A 185 40.43 27.70 -5.90
N LYS A 186 40.91 27.15 -7.02
CA LYS A 186 41.73 27.90 -7.98
C LYS A 186 40.92 28.98 -8.72
N ARG A 187 39.66 28.69 -9.08
CA ARG A 187 38.76 29.70 -9.66
C ARG A 187 38.49 30.85 -8.69
N LEU A 188 38.26 30.52 -7.41
CA LEU A 188 37.97 31.54 -6.39
C LEU A 188 39.19 32.44 -6.12
N GLN A 189 40.41 31.91 -6.22
CA GLN A 189 41.64 32.69 -6.11
C GLN A 189 41.87 33.61 -7.32
N GLU A 190 41.55 33.17 -8.54
CA GLU A 190 41.64 34.00 -9.74
C GLU A 190 40.59 35.14 -9.73
N GLU A 191 39.40 34.90 -9.17
CA GLU A 191 38.35 35.93 -9.04
C GLU A 191 38.69 36.99 -7.97
N MET A 192 39.46 36.66 -6.93
CA MET A 192 39.94 37.64 -5.94
C MET A 192 41.22 38.39 -6.35
N ALA A 193 41.87 37.99 -7.44
CA ALA A 193 43.10 38.60 -7.94
C ALA A 193 42.88 39.57 -9.13
N MET A 194 41.62 39.88 -9.45
CA MET A 194 41.19 40.87 -10.44
C MET A 194 40.37 41.99 -9.79
#